data_AF-K1Z9T7-F1
#
_entry.id   AF-K1Z9T7-F1
#
_cell.length_a   1.000
_cell.length_b   1.000
_cell.length_c   1.000
_cell.angle_alpha   90.00
_cell.angle_beta   90.00
_cell.angle_gamma   90.00
#
_symmetry.space_group_name_H-M   'P 1'
#
loop_
_entity.id
_entity.type
_entity.pdbx_description
1 polymer ?
#
loop_
_entity_poly.entity_id
_entity_poly.type
_entity_poly.pdbx_seq_one_letter_code
_entity_poly.pdbx_strand_id
1 'polypeptide(L)' 'MNIEEENKYHTNSQNKDTDADGFDDKTEIINGFNPLKAGE' A
#
# COMPACT_ATOMS: atom_id res chain seq x y z
N MET A 1 8.69 2.56 12.64
CA MET A 1 8.84 2.46 11.18
C MET A 1 8.81 0.99 10.85
N ASN A 2 7.76 0.51 10.20
CA ASN A 2 7.58 -0.91 9.89
C ASN A 2 8.24 -1.19 8.54
N ILE A 3 9.56 -1.38 8.57
CA ILE A 3 10.43 -1.48 7.39
C ILE A 3 10.02 -2.63 6.43
N GLU A 4 9.21 -3.57 6.90
CA GLU A 4 8.71 -4.68 6.10
C GLU A 4 7.74 -4.24 4.98
N GLU A 5 6.99 -3.16 5.16
CA GLU A 5 6.06 -2.65 4.13
C GLU A 5 6.83 -1.94 3.01
N GLU A 6 7.74 -1.04 3.37
CA GLU A 6 8.61 -0.33 2.43
C GLU A 6 9.52 -1.28 1.64
N ASN A 7 10.06 -2.33 2.24
CA ASN A 7 10.95 -3.25 1.52
C ASN A 7 10.23 -4.31 0.69
N LYS A 8 8.98 -4.65 1.04
CA LYS A 8 8.25 -5.74 0.37
C LYS A 8 7.25 -5.23 -0.65
N TYR A 9 6.58 -4.14 -0.35
CA TYR A 9 5.52 -3.57 -1.18
C TYR A 9 5.87 -2.17 -1.70
N HIS A 10 7.01 -1.61 -1.29
CA HIS A 10 7.44 -0.24 -1.61
C HIS A 10 6.38 0.83 -1.25
N THR A 11 5.50 0.51 -0.31
CA THR A 11 4.54 1.45 0.25
C THR A 11 5.13 2.19 1.43
N ASN A 12 4.56 3.31 1.82
CA ASN A 12 5.09 4.11 2.90
C ASN A 12 4.31 3.83 4.19
N SER A 13 4.91 3.23 5.21
CA SER A 13 4.19 2.95 6.47
C SER A 13 3.68 4.20 7.23
N GLN A 14 4.09 5.41 6.83
CA GLN A 14 3.51 6.67 7.33
C GLN A 14 2.34 7.18 6.49
N ASN A 15 2.17 6.67 5.26
CA ASN A 15 1.03 6.93 4.41
C ASN A 15 0.19 5.65 4.29
N LYS A 16 -1.03 5.65 4.83
CA LYS A 16 -1.86 4.43 4.81
C LYS A 16 -2.35 4.03 3.42
N ASP A 17 -2.38 4.96 2.48
CA ASP A 17 -2.91 4.83 1.12
C ASP A 17 -1.87 5.46 0.19
N THR A 18 -0.93 4.64 -0.29
CA THR A 18 0.28 5.11 -0.96
C THR A 18 -0.02 5.73 -2.32
N ASP A 19 -1.04 5.24 -3.03
CA ASP A 19 -1.45 5.76 -4.34
C ASP A 19 -2.65 6.72 -4.30
N ALA A 20 -3.20 6.95 -3.11
CA ALA A 20 -4.26 7.90 -2.80
C ALA A 20 -5.58 7.59 -3.52
N ASP A 21 -5.91 6.32 -3.70
CA ASP A 21 -7.13 5.87 -4.40
C ASP A 21 -8.34 5.65 -3.48
N GLY A 22 -8.12 5.75 -2.17
CA GLY A 22 -9.12 5.59 -1.12
C GLY A 22 -9.11 4.22 -0.46
N PHE A 23 -8.22 3.30 -0.84
CA PHE A 23 -7.98 2.04 -0.16
C PHE A 23 -6.65 2.07 0.61
N ASP A 24 -6.66 1.54 1.84
CA ASP A 24 -5.40 1.41 2.59
C ASP A 24 -4.50 0.35 1.92
N ASP A 25 -3.18 0.56 1.88
CA ASP A 25 -2.16 -0.32 1.28
C ASP A 25 -2.34 -1.78 1.72
N LYS A 26 -2.67 -1.99 2.99
CA LYS A 26 -2.90 -3.32 3.58
C LYS A 26 -4.11 -4.00 2.98
N THR A 27 -5.19 -3.27 2.73
CA THR A 27 -6.40 -3.79 2.11
C THR A 27 -6.09 -4.27 0.71
N GLU A 28 -5.35 -3.48 -0.05
CA GLU A 28 -4.94 -3.82 -1.40
C GLU A 28 -4.05 -5.07 -1.42
N ILE A 29 -3.02 -5.12 -0.57
CA ILE A 29 -2.13 -6.28 -0.43
C ILE A 29 -2.91 -7.56 -0.07
N ILE A 30 -3.87 -7.48 0.86
CA ILE A 30 -4.68 -8.63 1.28
C ILE A 30 -5.61 -9.12 0.16
N ASN A 31 -6.13 -8.20 -0.65
CA ASN A 31 -6.98 -8.52 -1.79
C ASN A 31 -6.19 -8.87 -3.06
N GLY A 32 -4.86 -8.71 -3.04
CA GLY A 32 -3.97 -9.00 -4.17
C GLY A 32 -3.89 -7.87 -5.20
N PHE A 33 -4.31 -6.66 -4.85
CA PHE A 33 -4.14 -5.44 -5.63
C PHE A 33 -2.75 -4.81 -5.40
N ASN A 34 -2.39 -3.88 -6.26
CA ASN A 34 -1.12 -3.17 -6.19
C ASN A 34 -1.29 -1.82 -5.47
N PRO A 35 -0.75 -1.65 -4.24
CA PRO A 35 -0.89 -0.42 -3.44
C PRO A 35 -0.12 0.80 -3.95
N LEU A 36 0.45 0.70 -5.15
CA LEU A 36 1.19 1.77 -5.82
C LEU A 36 0.47 2.23 -7.10
N LYS A 37 -0.74 1.74 -7.35
CA LYS A 37 -1.45 1.94 -8.60
C LYS A 37 -2.93 2.19 -8.33
N ALA A 38 -3.25 3.47 -8.31
CA ALA A 38 -4.60 3.93 -8.00
C ALA A 38 -5.66 3.29 -8.90
N GLY A 39 -6.62 2.61 -8.28
CA GLY A 39 -7.78 2.01 -8.94
C GLY A 39 -7.44 0.82 -9.84
N GLU A 40 -7.81 -0.37 -9.38
CA GLU A 40 -7.94 -1.61 -10.18
C GLU A 40 -9.36 -2.18 -10.15
#